data_AF-A0A4R7CDX2-F1
#
_entry.id   AF-A0A4R7CDX2-F1
#
_cell.length_a   1.000
_cell.length_b   1.000
_cell.length_c   1.000
_cell.angle_alpha   90.00
_cell.angle_beta   90.00
_cell.angle_gamma   90.00
#
_symmetry.space_group_name_H-M   'P 1'
#
loop_
_entity.id
_entity.type
_entity.pdbx_description
1 polymer ?
#
loop_
_entity_poly.entity_id
_entity_poly.type
_entity_poly.pdbx_seq_one_letter_code
_entity_poly.pdbx_strand_id
1 'polypeptide(L)'
;MALAVFLARFWSSRAKMAQPFPVDRRALADRDDLGLTEARIRGAIHTLEAIGFLNRGLPPKGSLHRMTVAGDLIRKPITFGFGAEFGPLFAAANARAERARVRRQGRALQGRPIVPVRTQNRVASAAKSSSPKDKERSGYVVLMGQLQGSAREATAGRPAVSTALEMALSRLEAARTVARGAESVFRAARAQDD
;
A
#
# COMPACT_ATOMS: atom_id res chain seq x y z
N MET A 1 -12.16 0.08 6.95
CA MET A 1 -11.01 0.94 6.57
C MET A 1 -9.69 0.21 6.37
N ALA A 2 -9.40 -0.89 7.08
CA ALA A 2 -8.14 -1.65 6.93
C ALA A 2 -7.74 -1.98 5.47
N LEU A 3 -8.70 -2.45 4.66
CA LEU A 3 -8.45 -2.78 3.25
C LEU A 3 -7.98 -1.57 2.41
N ALA A 4 -8.59 -0.39 2.60
CA ALA A 4 -8.23 0.81 1.83
C ALA A 4 -6.79 1.25 2.15
N VAL A 5 -6.44 1.26 3.45
CA VAL A 5 -5.09 1.60 3.91
C VAL A 5 -4.07 0.59 3.39
N PHE A 6 -4.40 -0.70 3.43
CA PHE A 6 -3.57 -1.76 2.90
C PHE A 6 -3.30 -1.57 1.40
N LEU A 7 -4.37 -1.38 0.61
CA LEU A 7 -4.26 -1.18 -0.83
C LEU A 7 -3.47 0.09 -1.18
N ALA A 8 -3.74 1.20 -0.48
CA ALA A 8 -2.97 2.43 -0.62
C ALA A 8 -1.49 2.15 -0.40
N ARG A 9 -1.10 1.61 0.76
CA ARG A 9 0.31 1.37 1.09
C ARG A 9 1.03 0.47 0.09
N PHE A 10 0.36 -0.58 -0.39
CA PHE A 10 0.98 -1.57 -1.25
C PHE A 10 1.05 -1.14 -2.72
N TRP A 11 -0.04 -0.57 -3.23
CA TRP A 11 -0.18 -0.23 -4.65
C TRP A 11 0.12 1.23 -4.97
N SER A 12 0.15 2.12 -3.98
CA SER A 12 0.54 3.52 -4.19
C SER A 12 2.05 3.70 -4.25
N SER A 13 2.87 2.65 -4.32
CA SER A 13 4.31 2.81 -4.54
C SER A 13 4.58 3.41 -5.93
N ARG A 14 5.60 4.25 -6.05
CA ARG A 14 5.90 5.01 -7.28
C ARG A 14 5.95 4.14 -8.56
N ALA A 15 6.50 2.94 -8.46
CA ALA A 15 6.60 2.01 -9.58
C ALA A 15 5.25 1.40 -10.02
N LYS A 16 4.27 1.36 -9.11
CA LYS A 16 3.02 0.62 -9.28
C LYS A 16 1.78 1.51 -9.41
N MET A 17 1.89 2.79 -9.08
CA MET A 17 0.76 3.71 -8.95
C MET A 17 -0.07 3.91 -10.24
N ALA A 18 0.56 3.83 -11.41
CA ALA A 18 -0.11 3.96 -12.70
C ALA A 18 -0.54 2.61 -13.32
N GLN A 19 -0.22 1.49 -12.66
CA GLN A 19 -0.48 0.16 -13.20
C GLN A 19 -1.78 -0.41 -12.61
N PRO A 20 -2.69 -0.94 -13.45
CA PRO A 20 -3.82 -1.68 -12.94
C PRO A 20 -3.33 -2.96 -12.25
N PHE A 21 -3.91 -3.27 -11.10
CA PHE A 21 -3.50 -4.38 -10.26
C PHE A 21 -4.65 -5.37 -10.01
N PRO A 22 -4.40 -6.68 -10.00
CA PRO A 22 -5.40 -7.65 -9.60
C PRO A 22 -5.63 -7.60 -8.09
N VAL A 23 -6.85 -7.90 -7.65
CA VAL A 23 -7.17 -8.08 -6.23
C VAL A 23 -7.67 -9.51 -6.03
N ASP A 24 -6.82 -10.36 -5.46
CA ASP A 24 -7.22 -11.70 -5.05
C ASP A 24 -7.84 -11.66 -3.65
N ARG A 25 -9.14 -11.92 -3.58
CA ARG A 25 -9.92 -11.85 -2.35
C ARG A 25 -9.58 -12.97 -1.38
N ARG A 26 -9.16 -14.14 -1.88
CA ARG A 26 -8.81 -15.30 -1.03
C ARG A 26 -7.47 -15.07 -0.37
N ALA A 27 -6.47 -14.69 -1.17
CA ALA A 27 -5.14 -14.35 -0.66
C ALA A 27 -5.16 -13.20 0.36
N LEU A 28 -6.13 -12.28 0.28
CA LEU A 28 -6.33 -11.22 1.27
C LEU A 28 -7.09 -11.67 2.51
N ALA A 29 -7.92 -12.72 2.41
CA ALA A 29 -8.66 -13.27 3.53
C ALA A 29 -7.76 -14.11 4.45
N ASP A 30 -6.75 -14.77 3.87
CA ASP A 30 -5.78 -15.60 4.59
C ASP A 30 -4.71 -14.78 5.36
N ARG A 31 -4.85 -13.46 5.38
CA ARG A 31 -3.91 -12.53 5.97
C ARG A 31 -4.37 -12.09 7.36
N ASP A 32 -3.63 -12.55 8.37
CA ASP A 32 -3.88 -12.20 9.77
C ASP A 32 -3.79 -10.68 10.03
N ASP A 33 -2.95 -9.96 9.28
CA ASP A 33 -2.76 -8.52 9.46
C ASP A 33 -3.96 -7.68 8.98
N LEU A 34 -4.82 -8.20 8.09
CA LEU A 34 -6.07 -7.54 7.71
C LEU A 34 -7.22 -7.90 8.66
N GLY A 35 -7.25 -9.13 9.19
CA GLY A 35 -8.35 -9.61 10.03
C GLY A 35 -9.72 -9.56 9.35
N LEU A 36 -9.76 -9.67 8.02
CA LEU A 36 -10.99 -9.61 7.23
C LEU A 36 -11.29 -10.94 6.57
N THR A 37 -12.55 -11.38 6.66
CA THR A 37 -13.03 -12.54 5.91
C THR A 37 -13.23 -12.21 4.43
N GLU A 38 -13.25 -13.23 3.57
CA GLU A 38 -13.47 -13.04 2.12
C GLU A 38 -14.77 -12.24 1.83
N ALA A 39 -15.85 -12.52 2.56
CA ALA A 39 -17.13 -11.83 2.42
C ALA A 39 -16.99 -10.32 2.75
N ARG A 40 -16.27 -9.99 3.83
CA ARG A 40 -16.01 -8.60 4.21
C ARG A 40 -15.13 -7.90 3.18
N ILE A 41 -14.14 -8.59 2.62
CA ILE A 41 -13.28 -8.05 1.55
C ILE A 41 -14.12 -7.75 0.31
N ARG A 42 -15.02 -8.66 -0.10
CA ARG A 42 -15.94 -8.43 -1.22
C ARG A 42 -16.80 -7.19 -0.99
N GLY A 43 -17.43 -7.07 0.18
CA GLY A 43 -18.23 -5.90 0.55
C GLY A 43 -17.40 -4.61 0.55
N ALA A 44 -16.21 -4.65 1.14
CA ALA A 44 -15.32 -3.50 1.18
C ALA A 44 -14.87 -3.05 -0.22
N ILE A 45 -14.54 -3.98 -1.14
CA ILE A 45 -14.22 -3.64 -2.53
C ILE A 45 -15.38 -2.88 -3.19
N HIS A 46 -16.61 -3.38 -3.04
CA HIS A 46 -17.79 -2.68 -3.58
C HIS A 46 -17.98 -1.29 -2.98
N THR A 47 -17.79 -1.13 -1.68
CA THR A 47 -17.83 0.20 -1.05
C THR A 47 -16.74 1.12 -1.58
N LEU A 48 -15.51 0.61 -1.75
CA LEU A 48 -14.38 1.38 -2.26
C LEU A 48 -14.55 1.78 -3.73
N GLU A 49 -15.19 0.94 -4.54
CA GLU A 49 -15.65 1.32 -5.89
C GLU A 49 -16.71 2.43 -5.81
N ALA A 50 -17.72 2.27 -4.96
CA ALA A 50 -18.83 3.21 -4.84
C ALA A 50 -18.46 4.60 -4.30
N ILE A 51 -17.33 4.72 -3.61
CA ILE A 51 -16.77 6.02 -3.18
C ILE A 51 -15.69 6.56 -4.14
N GLY A 52 -15.44 5.88 -5.27
CA GLY A 52 -14.43 6.28 -6.23
C GLY A 52 -12.98 6.08 -5.75
N PHE A 53 -12.75 5.32 -4.69
CA PHE A 53 -11.40 4.97 -4.25
C PHE A 53 -10.74 3.97 -5.20
N LEU A 54 -11.51 2.99 -5.67
CA LEU A 54 -11.10 2.05 -6.72
C LEU A 54 -11.92 2.28 -7.99
N ASN A 55 -11.25 2.21 -9.13
CA ASN A 55 -11.89 2.06 -10.42
C ASN A 55 -11.58 0.68 -10.98
N ARG A 56 -12.59 0.01 -11.54
CA ARG A 56 -12.37 -1.21 -12.31
C ARG A 56 -11.57 -0.84 -13.56
N GLY A 57 -10.41 -1.47 -13.72
CA GLY A 57 -9.68 -1.45 -14.97
C GLY A 57 -10.49 -2.24 -15.99
N LEU A 58 -11.30 -1.55 -16.80
CA LEU A 58 -11.85 -2.18 -17.98
C LEU A 58 -10.66 -2.61 -18.86
N PRO A 59 -10.60 -3.87 -19.33
CA PRO A 59 -9.62 -4.24 -20.33
C PRO A 59 -9.82 -3.31 -21.54
N PRO A 60 -8.78 -2.58 -21.97
CA PRO A 60 -8.91 -1.49 -22.95
C PRO A 60 -9.45 -1.95 -24.32
N LYS A 61 -9.29 -3.24 -24.62
CA LYS A 61 -9.98 -4.00 -25.68
C LYS A 61 -9.55 -5.46 -25.53
N GLY A 62 -10.47 -6.42 -25.67
CA GLY A 62 -10.13 -7.84 -25.78
C GLY A 62 -11.02 -8.80 -24.98
N SER A 63 -10.75 -10.09 -25.13
CA SER A 63 -11.51 -11.16 -24.48
C SER A 63 -11.35 -11.16 -22.95
N LEU A 64 -12.45 -11.34 -22.24
CA LEU A 64 -12.51 -11.59 -20.79
C LEU A 64 -11.94 -12.96 -20.40
N HIS A 65 -11.64 -13.81 -21.38
CA HIS A 65 -11.13 -15.15 -21.16
C HIS A 65 -9.74 -15.31 -21.77
N ARG A 66 -8.98 -16.28 -21.24
CA ARG A 66 -7.69 -16.73 -21.77
C ARG A 66 -7.65 -18.25 -21.76
N MET A 67 -7.02 -18.85 -22.76
CA MET A 67 -6.81 -20.29 -22.82
C MET A 67 -5.65 -20.67 -21.89
N THR A 68 -5.80 -21.75 -21.14
CA THR A 68 -4.71 -22.35 -20.36
C THR A 68 -3.87 -23.27 -21.24
N VAL A 69 -2.70 -23.66 -20.76
CA VAL A 69 -1.82 -24.63 -21.45
C VAL A 69 -2.51 -26.01 -21.59
N ALA A 70 -3.46 -26.32 -20.69
CA ALA A 70 -4.26 -27.54 -20.73
C ALA A 70 -5.46 -27.45 -21.71
N GLY A 71 -5.67 -26.32 -22.37
CA GLY A 71 -6.78 -26.10 -23.31
C GLY A 71 -8.05 -25.52 -22.67
N ASP A 72 -8.10 -25.35 -21.35
CA ASP A 72 -9.28 -24.81 -20.67
C ASP A 72 -9.41 -23.29 -20.84
N LEU A 73 -10.65 -22.81 -20.98
CA LEU A 73 -10.93 -21.38 -21.08
C LEU A 73 -11.20 -20.77 -19.70
N ILE A 74 -10.25 -20.01 -19.16
CA ILE A 74 -10.37 -19.38 -17.84
C ILE A 74 -10.64 -17.87 -17.95
N ARG A 75 -11.45 -17.33 -17.04
CA ARG A 75 -11.67 -15.88 -16.93
C ARG A 75 -10.40 -15.16 -16.49
N LYS A 76 -10.14 -14.00 -17.09
CA LYS A 76 -9.07 -13.10 -16.67
C LYS A 76 -9.44 -12.47 -15.32
N PRO A 77 -8.45 -12.25 -14.43
CA PRO A 77 -8.67 -11.52 -13.19
C PRO A 77 -9.18 -10.11 -13.46
N ILE A 78 -10.10 -9.64 -12.61
CA ILE A 78 -10.51 -8.24 -12.60
C ILE A 78 -9.34 -7.42 -12.06
N THR A 79 -8.94 -6.40 -12.80
CA THR A 79 -7.92 -5.46 -12.37
C THR A 79 -8.55 -4.16 -11.91
N PHE A 80 -7.84 -3.47 -11.01
CA PHE A 80 -8.27 -2.24 -10.37
C PHE A 80 -7.18 -1.19 -10.51
N GLY A 81 -7.58 0.08 -10.59
CA GLY A 81 -6.71 1.22 -10.40
C GLY A 81 -7.24 2.11 -9.29
N PHE A 82 -6.42 3.02 -8.78
CA PHE A 82 -6.94 4.08 -7.92
C PHE A 82 -7.82 5.02 -8.73
N GLY A 83 -8.90 5.50 -8.10
CA GLY A 83 -9.76 6.48 -8.73
C GLY A 83 -9.03 7.80 -9.00
N ALA A 84 -9.59 8.58 -9.92
CA ALA A 84 -9.00 9.83 -10.40
C ALA A 84 -8.75 10.85 -9.28
N GLU A 85 -9.55 10.83 -8.21
CA GLU A 85 -9.39 11.73 -7.07
C GLU A 85 -8.24 11.33 -6.14
N PHE A 86 -7.97 10.03 -6.02
CA PHE A 86 -6.99 9.51 -5.07
C PHE A 86 -5.60 9.34 -5.69
N GLY A 87 -5.51 9.05 -7.00
CA GLY A 87 -4.24 8.91 -7.71
C GLY A 87 -3.28 10.11 -7.52
N PRO A 88 -3.73 11.36 -7.75
CA PRO A 88 -2.91 12.56 -7.54
C PRO A 88 -2.46 12.75 -6.08
N LEU A 89 -3.32 12.42 -5.12
CA LEU A 89 -2.98 12.50 -3.69
C LEU A 89 -1.83 11.56 -3.33
N PHE A 90 -1.88 10.32 -3.84
CA PHE A 90 -0.80 9.36 -3.68
C PHE A 90 0.48 9.80 -4.39
N ALA A 91 0.37 10.38 -5.58
CA ALA A 91 1.51 10.92 -6.32
C ALA A 91 2.23 12.01 -5.51
N ALA A 92 1.46 12.95 -4.98
CA ALA A 92 1.98 14.05 -4.16
C ALA A 92 2.62 13.54 -2.86
N ALA A 93 2.01 12.54 -2.20
CA ALA A 93 2.56 11.91 -1.00
C ALA A 93 3.91 11.23 -1.27
N ASN A 94 4.01 10.48 -2.37
CA ASN A 94 5.27 9.86 -2.80
C ASN A 94 6.34 10.89 -3.12
N ALA A 95 6.00 11.95 -3.87
CA ALA A 95 6.93 13.03 -4.19
C ALA A 95 7.49 13.70 -2.93
N ARG A 96 6.64 13.90 -1.91
CA ARG A 96 7.07 14.42 -0.60
C ARG A 96 8.02 13.46 0.12
N ALA A 97 7.72 12.17 0.12
CA ALA A 97 8.57 11.15 0.73
C ALA A 97 9.96 11.11 0.05
N GLU A 98 10.02 11.21 -1.27
CA GLU A 98 11.29 11.26 -2.01
C GLU A 98 12.10 12.50 -1.70
N ARG A 99 11.48 13.69 -1.69
CA ARG A 99 12.16 14.93 -1.27
C ARG A 99 12.76 14.80 0.14
N ALA A 100 12.05 14.14 1.06
CA ALA A 100 12.56 13.89 2.40
C ALA A 100 13.74 12.89 2.40
N ARG A 101 13.73 11.86 1.55
CA ARG A 101 14.83 10.90 1.38
C ARG A 101 16.09 11.57 0.84
N VAL A 102 15.95 12.35 -0.23
CA VAL A 102 17.07 13.09 -0.84
C VAL A 102 17.69 14.06 0.18
N ARG A 103 16.87 14.79 0.95
CA ARG A 103 17.37 15.67 2.03
C ARG A 103 18.17 14.91 3.09
N ARG A 104 17.73 13.71 3.48
CA ARG A 104 18.45 12.87 4.46
C ARG A 104 19.76 12.34 3.88
N GLN A 105 19.78 11.94 2.61
CA GLN A 105 21.00 11.47 1.94
C GLN A 105 22.02 12.60 1.73
N GLY A 106 21.56 13.79 1.31
CA GLY A 106 22.42 14.97 1.22
C GLY A 106 22.98 15.40 2.59
N ARG A 107 22.16 15.32 3.66
CA ARG A 107 22.62 15.61 5.03
C ARG A 107 23.57 14.54 5.58
N ALA A 108 23.41 13.27 5.20
CA ALA A 108 24.31 12.20 5.61
C ALA A 108 25.73 12.36 5.03
N LEU A 109 25.85 13.01 3.86
CA LEU A 109 27.13 13.31 3.21
C LEU A 109 27.78 14.61 3.69
N GLN A 110 27.02 15.52 4.32
CA GLN A 110 27.51 16.87 4.68
C GLN A 110 27.83 17.08 6.17
N GLY A 111 27.72 16.08 7.04
CA GLY A 111 28.08 16.32 8.44
C GLY A 111 27.75 15.20 9.40
N ARG A 112 28.65 14.22 9.47
CA ARG A 112 29.11 13.81 10.79
C ARG A 112 30.46 14.48 11.01
N PRO A 113 30.60 15.44 11.93
CA PRO A 113 31.91 15.67 12.50
C PRO A 113 32.35 14.31 13.07
N ILE A 114 33.40 13.74 12.49
CA ILE A 114 34.12 12.63 13.11
C ILE A 114 34.70 13.26 14.37
N VAL A 115 33.99 13.12 15.49
CA VAL A 115 34.65 13.32 16.78
C VAL A 115 35.67 12.20 16.85
N PRO A 116 36.99 12.46 16.90
CA PRO A 116 37.96 11.41 17.06
C PRO A 116 37.70 10.77 18.42
N VAL A 117 37.08 9.59 18.42
CA VAL A 117 37.10 8.72 19.58
C VAL A 117 38.56 8.35 19.78
N ARG A 118 39.16 8.93 20.80
CA ARG A 118 40.50 8.62 21.28
C ARG A 118 40.46 7.18 21.81
N THR A 119 40.67 6.21 20.93
CA THR A 119 40.89 4.81 21.28
C THR A 119 42.21 4.71 22.02
N GLN A 120 42.14 4.49 23.33
CA GLN A 120 43.29 4.03 24.08
C GLN A 120 43.56 2.57 23.69
N ASN A 121 44.79 2.33 23.25
CA ASN A 121 45.35 1.01 22.96
C ASN A 121 45.09 0.03 24.12
N ARG A 122 44.49 -1.13 23.80
CA ARG A 122 44.78 -2.37 24.51
C ARG A 122 45.03 -3.48 23.50
N VAL A 123 46.04 -4.27 23.81
CA VAL A 123 46.82 -5.16 22.96
C VAL A 123 46.16 -6.54 22.86
N ALA A 124 46.30 -7.17 21.68
CA ALA A 124 46.18 -8.62 21.37
C ALA A 124 44.78 -9.27 21.55
N SER A 125 44.35 -10.27 20.78
CA SER A 125 45.05 -11.30 19.99
C SER A 125 44.16 -11.87 18.87
N ALA A 126 44.81 -12.41 17.85
CA ALA A 126 44.23 -13.05 16.67
C ALA A 126 43.48 -14.37 16.94
N ALA A 127 42.48 -14.68 16.10
CA ALA A 127 42.16 -16.05 15.71
C ALA A 127 41.46 -16.09 14.33
N LYS A 128 42.00 -16.93 13.44
CA LYS A 128 41.44 -17.34 12.15
C LYS A 128 40.66 -18.65 12.32
N SER A 129 39.56 -18.83 11.59
CA SER A 129 39.09 -20.11 11.00
C SER A 129 37.88 -19.79 10.12
N SER A 130 37.96 -19.94 8.79
CA SER A 130 37.73 -21.16 7.98
C SER A 130 36.27 -21.65 7.95
N SER A 131 35.69 -21.54 6.74
CA SER A 131 34.37 -21.99 6.24
C SER A 131 34.17 -23.53 6.29
N PRO A 132 32.96 -24.09 6.12
CA PRO A 132 32.54 -24.53 4.76
C PRO A 132 31.03 -24.48 4.39
N LYS A 133 30.81 -24.50 3.06
CA LYS A 133 29.57 -24.71 2.29
C LYS A 133 28.88 -26.07 2.55
N ASP A 134 27.56 -26.08 2.37
CA ASP A 134 26.67 -27.11 1.76
C ASP A 134 25.26 -26.95 2.38
N LYS A 135 24.09 -27.15 1.78
CA LYS A 135 23.65 -27.82 0.55
C LYS A 135 22.19 -27.42 0.24
N GLU A 136 21.81 -27.64 -1.00
CA GLU A 136 20.49 -27.48 -1.60
C GLU A 136 19.36 -28.30 -0.95
N ARG A 137 18.14 -27.74 -0.88
CA ARG A 137 16.83 -28.36 -1.19
C ARG A 137 15.74 -27.27 -1.03
N SER A 138 15.16 -26.81 -2.14
CA SER A 138 13.90 -27.29 -2.73
C SER A 138 12.65 -26.76 -2.01
N GLY A 139 11.89 -25.94 -2.75
CA GLY A 139 10.61 -25.37 -2.37
C GLY A 139 10.39 -24.08 -3.16
N TYR A 140 9.51 -24.10 -4.16
CA TYR A 140 9.18 -22.96 -5.01
C TYR A 140 8.66 -21.80 -4.14
N VAL A 141 9.52 -20.82 -3.85
CA VAL A 141 9.18 -19.60 -3.10
C VAL A 141 8.68 -18.56 -4.11
N VAL A 142 7.39 -18.25 -4.04
CA VAL A 142 6.87 -16.97 -4.53
C VAL A 142 7.63 -15.87 -3.79
N LEU A 143 8.34 -15.00 -4.52
CA LEU A 143 9.06 -13.84 -3.98
C LEU A 143 8.09 -12.80 -3.38
N MET A 144 7.52 -13.14 -2.23
CA MET A 144 7.10 -12.17 -1.22
C MET A 144 8.32 -12.00 -0.31
N GLY A 145 9.05 -10.89 -0.49
CA GLY A 145 10.26 -10.62 0.28
C GLY A 145 10.04 -10.88 1.77
N GLN A 146 10.70 -11.89 2.30
CA GLN A 146 10.67 -12.19 3.72
C GLN A 146 11.36 -11.05 4.48
N LEU A 147 10.59 -10.38 5.33
CA LEU A 147 11.13 -9.55 6.39
C LEU A 147 11.69 -10.51 7.45
N GLN A 148 12.97 -10.86 7.34
CA GLN A 148 13.71 -11.41 8.47
C GLN A 148 13.66 -10.40 9.62
N GLY A 149 13.15 -10.85 10.76
CA GLY A 149 13.12 -10.08 11.98
C GLY A 149 14.52 -9.66 12.40
N SER A 150 14.69 -8.36 12.64
CA SER A 150 15.62 -7.89 13.64
C SER A 150 14.79 -7.31 14.77
N ALA A 151 14.81 -8.00 15.91
CA ALA A 151 14.41 -7.43 17.17
C ALA A 151 15.38 -6.28 17.50
N ARG A 152 14.95 -5.06 17.19
CA ARG A 152 15.40 -3.86 17.87
C ARG A 152 14.17 -3.13 18.37
N GLU A 153 13.88 -3.39 19.63
CA GLU A 153 13.10 -2.51 20.46
C GLU A 153 13.80 -1.14 20.51
N ALA A 154 13.20 -0.15 19.85
CA ALA A 154 13.49 1.27 20.03
C ALA A 154 12.29 2.08 19.49
N THR A 155 11.40 2.40 20.40
CA THR A 155 10.67 3.67 20.59
C THR A 155 10.51 4.64 19.40
N ALA A 156 9.25 5.07 19.24
CA ALA A 156 8.80 6.32 18.60
C ALA A 156 8.94 6.45 17.06
N GLY A 157 7.80 6.38 16.36
CA GLY A 157 7.73 6.85 14.98
C GLY A 157 6.65 6.20 14.12
N ARG A 158 5.39 6.17 14.59
CA ARG A 158 4.23 5.84 13.74
C ARG A 158 4.18 6.87 12.60
N PRO A 159 4.31 6.50 11.31
CA PRO A 159 4.46 7.49 10.26
C PRO A 159 3.12 8.19 10.01
N ALA A 160 3.14 9.52 10.06
CA ALA A 160 2.05 10.49 9.83
C ALA A 160 1.24 10.32 8.52
N VAL A 161 1.51 9.28 7.76
CA VAL A 161 0.82 8.91 6.53
C VAL A 161 -0.53 8.23 6.84
N SER A 162 -0.65 7.47 7.93
CA SER A 162 -1.94 6.86 8.31
C SER A 162 -2.95 7.93 8.73
N THR A 163 -2.53 8.90 9.54
CA THR A 163 -3.38 10.00 10.00
C THR A 163 -3.77 10.94 8.87
N ALA A 164 -2.87 11.27 7.95
CA ALA A 164 -3.20 12.14 6.82
C ALA A 164 -4.23 11.49 5.87
N LEU A 165 -4.11 10.18 5.62
CA LEU A 165 -5.05 9.43 4.79
C LEU A 165 -6.41 9.27 5.49
N GLU A 166 -6.40 8.92 6.78
CA GLU A 166 -7.62 8.83 7.60
C GLU A 166 -8.34 10.18 7.68
N MET A 167 -7.62 11.29 7.82
CA MET A 167 -8.21 12.63 7.79
C MET A 167 -8.78 12.99 6.41
N ALA A 168 -8.10 12.62 5.32
CA ALA A 168 -8.59 12.88 3.97
C ALA A 168 -9.89 12.10 3.67
N LEU A 169 -9.95 10.83 4.08
CA LEU A 169 -11.15 10.01 3.95
C LEU A 169 -12.28 10.51 4.85
N SER A 170 -11.98 10.93 6.09
CA SER A 170 -12.97 11.51 7.01
C SER A 170 -13.55 12.83 6.48
N ARG A 171 -12.72 13.68 5.85
CA ARG A 171 -13.17 14.92 5.20
C ARG A 171 -14.10 14.65 4.01
N LEU A 172 -13.84 13.58 3.26
CA LEU A 172 -14.68 13.19 2.12
C LEU A 172 -16.03 12.61 2.58
N GLU A 173 -16.05 11.80 3.64
CA GLU A 173 -17.30 11.32 4.24
C GLU A 173 -18.15 12.48 4.78
N ALA A 174 -17.52 13.47 5.42
CA ALA A 174 -18.19 14.68 5.88
C ALA A 174 -18.71 15.56 4.72
N ALA A 175 -17.96 15.70 3.63
CA ALA A 175 -18.43 16.43 2.45
C ALA A 175 -19.66 15.76 1.80
N ARG A 176 -19.71 14.41 1.83
CA ARG A 176 -20.80 13.63 1.23
C ARG A 176 -22.09 13.66 2.06
N THR A 177 -22.00 13.73 3.39
CA THR A 177 -23.19 13.93 4.24
C THR A 177 -23.77 15.34 4.07
N VAL A 178 -22.93 16.36 3.91
CA VAL A 178 -23.38 17.73 3.60
C VAL A 178 -24.07 17.79 2.24
N ALA A 179 -23.51 17.14 1.21
CA ALA A 179 -24.13 17.09 -0.12
C ALA A 179 -25.51 16.39 -0.12
N ARG A 180 -25.65 15.27 0.61
CA ARG A 180 -26.95 14.59 0.77
C ARG A 180 -27.96 15.40 1.58
N GLY A 181 -27.50 16.16 2.57
CA GLY A 181 -28.35 17.09 3.31
C GLY A 181 -28.88 18.22 2.43
N ALA A 182 -28.03 18.78 1.57
CA ALA A 182 -28.42 19.83 0.62
C ALA A 182 -29.44 19.34 -0.42
N GLU A 183 -29.29 18.12 -0.96
CA GLU A 183 -30.27 17.52 -1.87
C GLU A 183 -31.63 17.26 -1.19
N SER A 184 -31.64 16.89 0.08
CA SER A 184 -32.89 16.66 0.84
C SER A 184 -33.68 17.96 1.05
N VAL A 185 -32.99 19.05 1.41
CA VAL A 185 -33.59 20.37 1.60
C VAL A 185 -34.14 20.92 0.28
N PHE A 186 -33.40 20.74 -0.81
CA PHE A 186 -33.84 21.20 -2.14
C PHE A 186 -35.05 20.42 -2.66
N ARG A 187 -35.16 19.13 -2.33
CA ARG A 187 -36.31 18.28 -2.67
C ARG A 187 -37.54 18.60 -1.83
N ALA A 188 -37.35 18.98 -0.56
CA ALA A 188 -38.43 19.42 0.33
C ALA A 188 -39.00 20.78 -0.10
N ALA A 189 -38.15 21.72 -0.50
CA ALA A 189 -38.59 23.04 -0.99
C ALA A 189 -39.43 22.93 -2.28
N ARG A 190 -39.09 21.99 -3.18
CA ARG A 190 -39.83 21.77 -4.43
C ARG A 190 -41.21 21.11 -4.24
N ALA A 191 -41.48 20.54 -3.08
CA ALA A 191 -42.76 19.89 -2.77
C ALA A 191 -43.77 20.82 -2.07
N GLN A 192 -43.39 22.08 -1.80
CA GLN A 192 -44.26 23.09 -1.18
C GLN A 192 -44.82 24.11 -2.19
N ASP A 193 -44.40 24.04 -3.46
CA ASP A 193 -44.85 24.93 -4.55
C ASP A 193 -45.85 24.25 -5.52
N ASP A 194 -46.27 23.00 -5.25
CA ASP A 194 -47.38 22.29 -5.92
C ASP A 194 -48.59 22.16 -4.97
#